data_AF-A0A371M254-F1
#
_entry.id   AF-A0A371M254-F1
#
_cell.length_a   1.000
_cell.length_b   1.000
_cell.length_c   1.000
_cell.angle_alpha   90.00
_cell.angle_beta   90.00
_cell.angle_gamma   90.00
#
_symmetry.space_group_name_H-M   'P 1'
#
loop_
_entity.id
_entity.type
_entity.pdbx_description
1 polymer ?
#
loop_
_entity_poly.entity_id
_entity_poly.type
_entity_poly.pdbx_seq_one_letter_code
_entity_poly.pdbx_strand_id
1 'polypeptide(L)'
;MADEDDEKVKPAPYPDTDTAENDAVDLIEYILDDSVKSYIDSRDKAPNHDGYVEVVDKDNAPIGRIVVQVKKLPKKNQESVKKQLDTRHLSYCHYCIEPFFILLVDVNREIAYWKHITVDWFKENNLSSQSSKVVHFQQNQSIKKNENGYVEEWKRILNNLNEYIKNYEKYQSLKQRSNPAIGRNSPEFGEIHAFLDSYHDLLQTEFEIVKSKIYPDVWRVGFGSITYEENSLEYTLYPIDIDENDAQIRDIEKSWDEVHDLGAKAISGSQIDNPLSRSPSRYAYNALEYTVQDLIRNKNLDYSGCTFLAAEYIYDFVSEFHELLGLDEKESYSTEEVRDGYYRYLQYWLSEKMRGILQDHSVGEVHVGLEGYLNLDPDKSYEHAHNVAEKRFEEEETDPPRHRLTLSDHKQRLLEEFIDVLYESDIDKLERPFCGRDKDSLDSDVSNILAYYSNKSAIENTRRYYENYYKEYETIVENNFPQILDEISTKNTNHLLIIMSESGEDVLRMWSIRTYWLESDVDDWTVDCHWSTDPEVPEEPQSGHDITYNGVEYHAPVISMGGDEILRTIDSDYESLLDDVHDELIRKVRTYFHEQKVPVKHTDN
;
A
#
# COMPACT_ATOMS: atom_id res chain seq x y z
N MET A 1 31.09 -28.66 -78.73
CA MET A 1 31.47 -28.90 -77.33
C MET A 1 30.64 -27.93 -76.52
N ALA A 2 29.74 -28.50 -75.73
CA ALA A 2 28.70 -27.82 -74.98
C ALA A 2 29.12 -27.69 -73.51
N ASP A 3 28.40 -26.79 -72.84
CA ASP A 3 28.49 -26.32 -71.47
C ASP A 3 28.59 -27.43 -70.40
N GLU A 4 29.40 -27.18 -69.38
CA GLU A 4 29.30 -27.80 -68.06
C GLU A 4 28.69 -26.78 -67.09
N ASP A 5 27.62 -27.22 -66.40
CA ASP A 5 26.83 -26.51 -65.41
C ASP A 5 27.66 -26.09 -64.18
N ASP A 6 27.65 -24.78 -63.93
CA ASP A 6 28.20 -24.13 -62.73
C ASP A 6 27.03 -23.93 -61.73
N GLU A 7 26.75 -24.96 -60.92
CA GLU A 7 25.69 -24.93 -59.90
C GLU A 7 26.12 -24.00 -58.74
N LYS A 8 25.79 -22.71 -58.88
CA LYS A 8 26.07 -21.68 -57.87
C LYS A 8 25.41 -22.01 -56.53
N VAL A 9 26.25 -22.21 -55.51
CA VAL A 9 25.87 -22.31 -54.09
C VAL A 9 24.98 -21.12 -53.72
N LYS A 10 23.74 -21.40 -53.31
CA LYS A 10 22.81 -20.38 -52.82
C LYS A 10 23.17 -19.95 -51.39
N PRO A 11 23.05 -18.66 -51.05
CA PRO A 11 23.19 -18.18 -49.68
C PRO A 11 22.23 -18.90 -48.73
N ALA A 12 22.59 -18.97 -47.45
CA ALA A 12 21.71 -19.51 -46.42
C ALA A 12 20.36 -18.77 -46.46
N PRO A 13 19.22 -19.48 -46.46
CA PRO A 13 17.92 -18.85 -46.39
C PRO A 13 17.78 -18.14 -45.03
N TYR A 14 16.98 -17.07 -45.00
CA TYR A 14 16.55 -16.48 -43.75
C TYR A 14 15.86 -17.54 -42.87
N PRO A 15 16.00 -17.48 -41.53
CA PRO A 15 15.33 -18.42 -40.63
C PRO A 15 13.81 -18.38 -40.83
N ASP A 16 13.12 -19.51 -40.71
CA ASP A 16 11.66 -19.58 -40.79
C ASP A 16 10.93 -18.73 -39.71
N THR A 17 11.67 -18.28 -38.67
CA THR A 17 11.18 -17.38 -37.62
C THR A 17 11.22 -15.90 -38.00
N ASP A 18 11.96 -15.52 -39.04
CA ASP A 18 12.18 -14.13 -39.44
C ASP A 18 10.89 -13.45 -39.92
N THR A 19 10.06 -14.14 -40.71
CA THR A 19 8.73 -13.63 -41.08
C THR A 19 7.81 -13.53 -39.86
N ALA A 20 7.88 -14.51 -38.96
CA ALA A 20 6.99 -14.59 -37.80
C ALA A 20 7.27 -13.54 -36.71
N GLU A 21 8.52 -13.08 -36.58
CA GLU A 21 8.95 -12.00 -35.67
C GLU A 21 8.66 -10.62 -36.27
N ASN A 22 8.88 -10.42 -37.56
CA ASN A 22 8.46 -9.20 -38.27
C ASN A 22 6.94 -8.99 -38.16
N ASP A 23 6.13 -10.04 -38.38
CA ASP A 23 4.67 -9.96 -38.22
C ASP A 23 4.24 -9.53 -36.81
N ALA A 24 5.02 -9.85 -35.77
CA ALA A 24 4.70 -9.50 -34.39
C ALA A 24 5.05 -8.05 -34.07
N VAL A 25 6.16 -7.54 -34.62
CA VAL A 25 6.54 -6.12 -34.49
C VAL A 25 5.61 -5.24 -35.31
N ASP A 26 5.33 -5.59 -36.56
CA ASP A 26 4.40 -4.87 -37.44
C ASP A 26 3.01 -4.79 -36.80
N LEU A 27 2.56 -5.88 -36.16
CA LEU A 27 1.30 -5.86 -35.42
C LEU A 27 1.37 -4.93 -34.21
N ILE A 28 2.44 -4.95 -33.41
CA ILE A 28 2.60 -4.03 -32.27
C ILE A 28 2.49 -2.58 -32.76
N GLU A 29 3.22 -2.20 -33.80
CA GLU A 29 3.17 -0.83 -34.34
C GLU A 29 1.78 -0.44 -34.85
N TYR A 30 1.02 -1.43 -35.35
CA TYR A 30 -0.35 -1.23 -35.82
C TYR A 30 -1.39 -1.10 -34.70
N ILE A 31 -1.18 -1.78 -33.56
CA ILE A 31 -2.14 -1.81 -32.44
C ILE A 31 -1.81 -0.82 -31.33
N LEU A 32 -0.58 -0.31 -31.28
CA LEU A 32 -0.19 0.71 -30.31
C LEU A 32 -1.02 1.97 -30.50
N ASP A 33 -1.28 2.64 -29.38
CA ASP A 33 -1.97 3.92 -29.35
C ASP A 33 -1.07 5.00 -29.92
N ASP A 34 -1.67 6.04 -30.52
CA ASP A 34 -0.93 7.16 -31.12
C ASP A 34 -0.03 7.88 -30.08
N SER A 35 -0.36 7.83 -28.80
CA SER A 35 0.45 8.38 -27.69
C SER A 35 1.64 7.50 -27.30
N VAL A 36 1.86 6.36 -27.97
CA VAL A 36 3.00 5.47 -27.77
C VAL A 36 3.81 5.40 -29.05
N LYS A 37 5.00 6.00 -29.05
CA LYS A 37 5.90 5.99 -30.21
C LYS A 37 6.78 4.74 -30.13
N SER A 38 6.58 3.81 -31.06
CA SER A 38 7.41 2.62 -31.19
C SER A 38 8.76 2.93 -31.83
N TYR A 39 9.82 2.41 -31.22
CA TYR A 39 11.16 2.35 -31.76
C TYR A 39 11.68 0.91 -31.56
N ILE A 40 10.96 -0.04 -32.13
CA ILE A 40 11.26 -1.48 -32.06
C ILE A 40 11.95 -1.91 -33.34
N ASP A 41 13.16 -2.43 -33.22
CA ASP A 41 13.96 -2.84 -34.37
C ASP A 41 13.55 -4.23 -34.85
N SER A 42 12.86 -4.28 -35.98
CA SER A 42 12.69 -5.52 -36.72
C SER A 42 14.02 -5.87 -37.41
N ARG A 43 14.73 -6.88 -36.88
CA ARG A 43 15.95 -7.54 -37.42
C ARG A 43 17.31 -7.09 -36.85
N ASP A 44 17.35 -6.29 -35.79
CA ASP A 44 18.61 -6.03 -35.08
C ASP A 44 18.87 -7.08 -33.98
N LYS A 45 20.15 -7.43 -33.77
CA LYS A 45 20.59 -8.47 -32.82
C LYS A 45 21.01 -7.85 -31.49
N ALA A 46 20.22 -6.93 -30.96
CA ALA A 46 20.39 -6.50 -29.59
C ALA A 46 20.12 -7.72 -28.67
N PRO A 47 21.06 -8.09 -27.79
CA PRO A 47 20.98 -9.40 -27.10
C PRO A 47 19.88 -9.48 -26.04
N ASN A 48 19.35 -8.35 -25.55
CA ASN A 48 18.55 -8.32 -24.32
C ASN A 48 17.17 -7.63 -24.45
N HIS A 49 16.96 -6.84 -25.49
CA HIS A 49 15.69 -6.15 -25.78
C HIS A 49 15.55 -5.97 -27.30
N ASP A 50 14.34 -5.73 -27.78
CA ASP A 50 14.06 -5.48 -29.21
C ASP A 50 13.90 -3.99 -29.54
N GLY A 51 13.95 -3.13 -28.52
CA GLY A 51 13.90 -1.68 -28.67
C GLY A 51 13.21 -1.05 -27.48
N TYR A 52 12.58 0.09 -27.71
CA TYR A 52 11.78 0.76 -26.69
C TYR A 52 10.53 1.37 -27.29
N VAL A 53 9.61 1.72 -26.40
CA VAL A 53 8.46 2.54 -26.70
C VAL A 53 8.55 3.81 -25.86
N GLU A 54 8.22 4.94 -26.45
CA GLU A 54 8.19 6.24 -25.76
C GLU A 54 6.74 6.66 -25.57
N VAL A 55 6.34 6.85 -24.32
CA VAL A 55 5.00 7.31 -23.97
C VAL A 55 5.03 8.83 -23.95
N VAL A 56 4.09 9.46 -24.67
CA VAL A 56 3.96 10.92 -24.74
C VAL A 56 2.68 11.40 -24.09
N ASP A 57 2.69 12.66 -23.66
CA ASP A 57 1.50 13.36 -23.22
C ASP A 57 0.66 13.87 -24.42
N LYS A 58 -0.44 14.55 -24.10
CA LYS A 58 -1.37 15.17 -25.05
C LYS A 58 -0.70 16.16 -26.02
N ASP A 59 0.38 16.81 -25.59
CA ASP A 59 1.12 17.81 -26.35
C ASP A 59 2.23 17.15 -27.18
N ASN A 60 2.26 15.81 -27.23
CA ASN A 60 3.33 14.97 -27.75
C ASN A 60 4.69 15.19 -27.05
N ALA A 61 4.69 15.69 -25.81
CA ALA A 61 5.92 15.76 -25.02
C ALA A 61 6.20 14.39 -24.37
N PRO A 62 7.47 13.92 -24.35
CA PRO A 62 7.81 12.63 -23.74
C PRO A 62 7.56 12.61 -22.22
N ILE A 63 6.82 11.61 -21.75
CA ILE A 63 6.65 11.29 -20.32
C ILE A 63 7.80 10.39 -19.85
N GLY A 64 8.20 9.44 -20.70
CA GLY A 64 9.29 8.52 -20.42
C GLY A 64 9.35 7.36 -21.41
N ARG A 65 10.38 6.52 -21.25
CA ARG A 65 10.66 5.38 -22.14
C ARG A 65 10.50 4.07 -21.38
N ILE A 66 10.04 3.06 -22.10
CA ILE A 66 9.90 1.69 -21.62
C ILE A 66 10.67 0.81 -22.58
N VAL A 67 11.64 0.06 -22.05
CA VAL A 67 12.42 -0.88 -22.86
C VAL A 67 11.61 -2.16 -23.01
N VAL A 68 11.54 -2.68 -24.24
CA VAL A 68 10.65 -3.79 -24.57
C VAL A 68 11.39 -4.95 -25.23
N GLN A 69 10.97 -6.16 -24.89
CA GLN A 69 11.30 -7.37 -25.62
C GLN A 69 10.02 -8.01 -26.14
N VAL A 70 9.93 -8.14 -27.45
CA VAL A 70 8.80 -8.73 -28.17
C VAL A 70 8.99 -10.24 -28.31
N LYS A 71 7.93 -11.00 -28.03
CA LYS A 71 7.88 -12.45 -28.19
C LYS A 71 6.54 -12.84 -28.80
N LYS A 72 6.55 -13.85 -29.66
CA LYS A 72 5.31 -14.40 -30.25
C LYS A 72 4.65 -15.44 -29.33
N LEU A 73 3.32 -15.31 -29.15
CA LEU A 73 2.48 -16.29 -28.46
C LEU A 73 2.34 -17.57 -29.32
N PRO A 74 2.73 -18.75 -28.81
CA PRO A 74 2.51 -20.00 -29.53
C PRO A 74 1.01 -20.33 -29.62
N LYS A 75 0.53 -20.81 -30.77
CA LYS A 75 -0.88 -21.21 -30.98
C LYS A 75 -1.43 -22.14 -29.89
N LYS A 76 -0.60 -23.06 -29.39
CA LYS A 76 -0.96 -24.03 -28.33
C LYS A 76 -1.17 -23.41 -26.94
N ASN A 77 -0.80 -22.15 -26.73
CA ASN A 77 -0.87 -21.46 -25.44
C ASN A 77 -1.87 -20.29 -25.46
N GLN A 78 -2.75 -20.21 -26.46
CA GLN A 78 -3.74 -19.13 -26.59
C GLN A 78 -4.79 -19.12 -25.47
N GLU A 79 -5.06 -20.26 -24.83
CA GLU A 79 -6.04 -20.35 -23.74
C GLU A 79 -5.46 -20.01 -22.36
N SER A 80 -4.14 -20.14 -22.15
CA SER A 80 -3.51 -19.96 -20.83
C SER A 80 -2.40 -18.89 -20.83
N VAL A 81 -2.41 -17.99 -21.83
CA VAL A 81 -1.46 -16.89 -22.13
C VAL A 81 -0.13 -16.97 -21.37
N LYS A 82 0.77 -17.86 -21.83
CA LYS A 82 2.07 -18.11 -21.17
C LYS A 82 3.20 -18.40 -22.14
N LYS A 83 4.42 -18.07 -21.73
CA LYS A 83 5.65 -18.33 -22.50
C LYS A 83 6.81 -18.72 -21.57
N GLN A 84 7.57 -19.72 -21.97
CA GLN A 84 8.85 -20.02 -21.32
C GLN A 84 9.93 -19.09 -21.85
N LEU A 85 10.63 -18.38 -20.96
CA LEU A 85 11.68 -17.41 -21.26
C LEU A 85 12.99 -17.83 -20.56
N ASP A 86 14.14 -17.53 -21.17
CA ASP A 86 15.46 -17.71 -20.55
C ASP A 86 15.64 -16.65 -19.46
N THR A 87 16.02 -17.08 -18.26
CA THR A 87 16.21 -16.20 -17.10
C THR A 87 17.33 -15.19 -17.31
N ARG A 88 18.31 -15.47 -18.18
CA ARG A 88 19.37 -14.51 -18.54
C ARG A 88 18.84 -13.32 -19.34
N HIS A 89 17.76 -13.48 -20.09
CA HIS A 89 17.10 -12.33 -20.72
C HIS A 89 16.28 -11.56 -19.68
N LEU A 90 15.61 -12.25 -18.77
CA LEU A 90 14.83 -11.60 -17.70
C LEU A 90 15.70 -10.81 -16.73
N SER A 91 16.97 -11.20 -16.53
CA SER A 91 17.91 -10.46 -15.66
C SER A 91 18.29 -9.08 -16.19
N TYR A 92 17.88 -8.72 -17.41
CA TYR A 92 18.11 -7.38 -17.95
C TYR A 92 17.44 -6.28 -17.12
N CYS A 93 16.40 -6.60 -16.34
CA CYS A 93 15.80 -5.68 -15.38
C CYS A 93 16.79 -5.12 -14.34
N HIS A 94 17.91 -5.80 -14.08
CA HIS A 94 18.96 -5.30 -13.18
C HIS A 94 19.88 -4.25 -13.82
N TYR A 95 19.79 -4.05 -15.13
CA TYR A 95 20.73 -3.23 -15.90
C TYR A 95 20.05 -2.09 -16.65
N CYS A 96 18.73 -1.98 -16.53
CA CYS A 96 17.90 -1.01 -17.22
C CYS A 96 17.24 -0.09 -16.18
N ILE A 97 17.48 1.22 -16.28
CA ILE A 97 16.86 2.23 -15.39
C ILE A 97 15.41 2.44 -15.81
N GLU A 98 15.14 2.41 -17.11
CA GLU A 98 13.80 2.44 -17.65
C GLU A 98 13.02 1.15 -17.30
N PRO A 99 11.69 1.20 -17.18
CA PRO A 99 10.89 0.00 -16.98
C PRO A 99 11.12 -1.00 -18.11
N PHE A 100 11.32 -2.27 -17.75
CA PHE A 100 11.62 -3.34 -18.71
C PHE A 100 10.45 -4.30 -18.88
N PHE A 101 9.86 -4.33 -20.07
CA PHE A 101 8.66 -5.12 -20.35
C PHE A 101 8.93 -6.26 -21.33
N ILE A 102 8.23 -7.37 -21.11
CA ILE A 102 8.04 -8.40 -22.13
C ILE A 102 6.69 -8.18 -22.80
N LEU A 103 6.68 -8.08 -24.12
CA LEU A 103 5.47 -8.02 -24.95
C LEU A 103 5.25 -9.39 -25.61
N LEU A 104 4.10 -10.02 -25.36
CA LEU A 104 3.71 -11.32 -25.90
C LEU A 104 2.57 -11.18 -26.92
N VAL A 105 2.89 -11.33 -28.20
CA VAL A 105 2.00 -10.99 -29.32
C VAL A 105 1.25 -12.21 -29.86
N ASP A 106 -0.08 -12.15 -29.93
CA ASP A 106 -0.94 -13.07 -30.67
C ASP A 106 -1.39 -12.48 -32.00
N VAL A 107 -0.61 -12.79 -33.05
CA VAL A 107 -0.86 -12.31 -34.41
C VAL A 107 -2.24 -12.73 -34.95
N ASN A 108 -2.81 -13.85 -34.50
CA ASN A 108 -4.09 -14.33 -35.06
C ASN A 108 -5.30 -13.59 -34.48
N ARG A 109 -5.16 -13.04 -33.26
CA ARG A 109 -6.22 -12.33 -32.54
C ARG A 109 -6.00 -10.81 -32.54
N GLU A 110 -4.94 -10.34 -33.20
CA GLU A 110 -4.54 -8.93 -33.26
C GLU A 110 -4.43 -8.27 -31.87
N ILE A 111 -3.83 -8.99 -30.92
CA ILE A 111 -3.64 -8.56 -29.53
C ILE A 111 -2.21 -8.83 -29.07
N ALA A 112 -1.67 -7.97 -28.22
CA ALA A 112 -0.45 -8.26 -27.46
C ALA A 112 -0.73 -8.21 -25.96
N TYR A 113 0.03 -8.96 -25.18
CA TYR A 113 0.02 -8.91 -23.72
C TYR A 113 1.34 -8.33 -23.23
N TRP A 114 1.38 -7.67 -22.09
CA TRP A 114 2.61 -7.11 -21.55
C TRP A 114 2.82 -7.53 -20.10
N LYS A 115 4.08 -7.54 -19.66
CA LYS A 115 4.44 -7.79 -18.27
C LYS A 115 5.67 -6.98 -17.90
N HIS A 116 5.56 -6.20 -16.82
CA HIS A 116 6.69 -5.51 -16.22
C HIS A 116 7.57 -6.50 -15.45
N ILE A 117 8.85 -6.61 -15.83
CA ILE A 117 9.84 -7.44 -15.16
C ILE A 117 10.64 -6.53 -14.23
N THR A 118 10.31 -6.54 -12.95
CA THR A 118 11.04 -5.79 -11.91
C THR A 118 12.13 -6.65 -11.28
N VAL A 119 13.06 -5.98 -10.60
CA VAL A 119 14.09 -6.64 -9.78
C VAL A 119 13.46 -7.50 -8.68
N ASP A 120 12.40 -7.02 -8.03
CA ASP A 120 11.71 -7.77 -6.97
C ASP A 120 11.00 -9.00 -7.52
N TRP A 121 10.28 -8.86 -8.63
CA TRP A 121 9.66 -10.00 -9.30
C TRP A 121 10.70 -11.06 -9.69
N PHE A 122 11.89 -10.64 -10.14
CA PHE A 122 13.00 -11.54 -10.46
C PHE A 122 13.52 -12.30 -9.22
N LYS A 123 13.68 -11.60 -8.08
CA LYS A 123 14.13 -12.18 -6.80
C LYS A 123 13.09 -13.14 -6.22
N GLU A 124 11.83 -12.72 -6.10
CA GLU A 124 10.71 -13.52 -5.57
C GLU A 124 10.56 -14.85 -6.33
N ASN A 125 10.81 -14.83 -7.63
CA ASN A 125 10.72 -16.02 -8.47
C ASN A 125 11.99 -16.89 -8.46
N ASN A 126 13.00 -16.54 -7.67
CA ASN A 126 14.28 -17.26 -7.51
C ASN A 126 14.99 -17.53 -8.84
N LEU A 127 14.93 -16.58 -9.77
CA LEU A 127 15.35 -16.79 -11.16
C LEU A 127 16.87 -16.90 -11.35
N SER A 128 17.66 -16.47 -10.38
CA SER A 128 19.13 -16.64 -10.34
C SER A 128 19.58 -18.11 -10.31
N SER A 129 18.71 -19.01 -9.85
CA SER A 129 18.99 -20.45 -9.72
C SER A 129 18.46 -21.31 -10.88
N GLN A 130 17.74 -20.70 -11.84
CA GLN A 130 17.05 -21.39 -12.91
C GLN A 130 17.58 -20.93 -14.27
N SER A 131 17.54 -21.79 -15.29
CA SER A 131 17.91 -21.41 -16.66
C SER A 131 16.74 -20.89 -17.49
N SER A 132 15.50 -21.10 -17.04
CA SER A 132 14.29 -20.64 -17.73
C SER A 132 13.09 -20.60 -16.79
N LYS A 133 12.15 -19.69 -17.03
CA LYS A 133 10.89 -19.55 -16.27
C LYS A 133 9.70 -19.54 -17.23
N VAL A 134 8.62 -20.21 -16.86
CA VAL A 134 7.32 -20.02 -17.51
C VAL A 134 6.68 -18.77 -16.94
N VAL A 135 6.57 -17.75 -17.78
CA VAL A 135 5.95 -16.47 -17.43
C VAL A 135 4.50 -16.49 -17.89
N HIS A 136 3.61 -16.19 -16.94
CA HIS A 136 2.18 -16.04 -17.16
C HIS A 136 1.84 -14.56 -17.29
N PHE A 137 0.99 -14.26 -18.28
CA PHE A 137 0.51 -12.92 -18.58
C PHE A 137 -0.96 -12.85 -18.23
N GLN A 138 -1.36 -11.77 -17.56
CA GLN A 138 -2.76 -11.56 -17.21
C GLN A 138 -3.52 -11.05 -18.45
N GLN A 139 -4.78 -11.45 -18.59
CA GLN A 139 -5.54 -11.10 -19.80
C GLN A 139 -5.87 -9.61 -19.88
N ASN A 140 -6.02 -8.97 -18.72
CA ASN A 140 -6.23 -7.53 -18.61
C ASN A 140 -4.99 -6.69 -18.94
N GLN A 141 -3.79 -7.25 -18.80
CA GLN A 141 -2.54 -6.61 -19.24
C GLN A 141 -2.32 -6.81 -20.75
N SER A 142 -3.21 -6.23 -21.55
CA SER A 142 -3.20 -6.37 -23.01
C SER A 142 -3.20 -5.04 -23.77
N ILE A 143 -2.81 -5.12 -25.04
CA ILE A 143 -2.69 -4.06 -26.02
C ILE A 143 -3.54 -4.50 -27.21
N LYS A 144 -4.58 -3.75 -27.53
CA LYS A 144 -5.34 -3.89 -28.77
C LYS A 144 -5.53 -2.53 -29.43
N LYS A 145 -5.84 -2.58 -30.71
CA LYS A 145 -6.04 -1.38 -31.51
C LYS A 145 -7.22 -0.55 -31.00
N ASN A 146 -7.00 0.75 -30.87
CA ASN A 146 -7.96 1.74 -30.34
C ASN A 146 -8.33 1.55 -28.86
N GLU A 147 -7.56 0.76 -28.11
CA GLU A 147 -7.62 0.70 -26.65
C GLU A 147 -6.38 1.40 -26.09
N ASN A 148 -6.54 2.20 -25.03
CA ASN A 148 -5.45 2.97 -24.42
C ASN A 148 -5.29 2.73 -22.91
N GLY A 149 -6.05 1.79 -22.32
CA GLY A 149 -6.00 1.50 -20.88
C GLY A 149 -4.60 1.14 -20.38
N TYR A 150 -3.84 0.36 -21.16
CA TYR A 150 -2.45 0.01 -20.83
C TYR A 150 -1.51 1.24 -20.82
N VAL A 151 -1.80 2.28 -21.59
CA VAL A 151 -0.95 3.48 -21.67
C VAL A 151 -0.95 4.22 -20.33
N GLU A 152 -2.08 4.27 -19.63
CA GLU A 152 -2.17 4.94 -18.33
C GLU A 152 -1.46 4.17 -17.22
N GLU A 153 -1.51 2.85 -17.25
CA GLU A 153 -0.71 2.03 -16.33
C GLU A 153 0.80 2.23 -16.59
N TRP A 154 1.18 2.36 -17.86
CA TRP A 154 2.56 2.67 -18.25
C TRP A 154 2.98 4.08 -17.80
N LYS A 155 2.10 5.09 -17.93
CA LYS A 155 2.33 6.43 -17.37
C LYS A 155 2.48 6.40 -15.85
N ARG A 156 1.70 5.61 -15.13
CA ARG A 156 1.83 5.44 -13.68
C ARG A 156 3.21 4.89 -13.31
N ILE A 157 3.65 3.82 -13.98
CA ILE A 157 4.98 3.22 -13.77
C ILE A 157 6.09 4.26 -14.04
N LEU A 158 5.98 5.01 -15.13
CA LEU A 158 6.94 6.07 -15.49
C LEU A 158 6.91 7.25 -14.50
N ASN A 159 5.75 7.64 -13.99
CA ASN A 159 5.62 8.72 -13.02
C ASN A 159 6.21 8.35 -11.66
N ASN A 160 6.00 7.10 -11.20
CA ASN A 160 6.63 6.60 -9.97
C ASN A 160 8.16 6.59 -10.12
N LEU A 161 8.67 6.16 -11.28
CA LEU A 161 10.09 6.25 -11.61
C LEU A 161 10.58 7.71 -11.62
N ASN A 162 9.83 8.63 -12.22
CA ASN A 162 10.19 10.05 -12.25
C ASN A 162 10.19 10.70 -10.86
N GLU A 163 9.28 10.29 -9.96
CA GLU A 163 9.27 10.76 -8.57
C GLU A 163 10.46 10.21 -7.79
N TYR A 164 10.76 8.92 -7.96
CA TYR A 164 11.99 8.31 -7.45
C TYR A 164 13.23 9.06 -7.98
N ILE A 165 13.31 9.33 -9.29
CA ILE A 165 14.39 10.11 -9.92
C ILE A 165 14.45 11.53 -9.35
N LYS A 166 13.32 12.23 -9.15
CA LYS A 166 13.32 13.59 -8.58
C LYS A 166 13.82 13.60 -7.13
N ASN A 167 13.42 12.63 -6.33
CA ASN A 167 13.92 12.47 -4.96
C ASN A 167 15.41 12.12 -4.98
N TYR A 168 15.82 11.26 -5.90
CA TYR A 168 17.21 10.95 -6.19
C TYR A 168 18.00 12.17 -6.69
N GLU A 169 17.43 13.07 -7.48
CA GLU A 169 18.06 14.31 -7.99
C GLU A 169 18.24 15.35 -6.89
N LYS A 170 17.25 15.49 -6.00
CA LYS A 170 17.38 16.31 -4.77
C LYS A 170 18.49 15.75 -3.88
N TYR A 171 18.57 14.44 -3.76
CA TYR A 171 19.66 13.74 -3.07
C TYR A 171 21.02 13.94 -3.77
N GLN A 172 21.11 13.76 -5.09
CA GLN A 172 22.32 14.03 -5.87
C GLN A 172 22.78 15.49 -5.73
N SER A 173 21.84 16.43 -5.60
CA SER A 173 22.13 17.83 -5.33
C SER A 173 22.76 18.05 -3.95
N LEU A 174 22.30 17.35 -2.91
CA LEU A 174 22.94 17.32 -1.58
C LEU A 174 24.31 16.61 -1.61
N LYS A 175 24.41 15.50 -2.32
CA LYS A 175 25.62 14.68 -2.49
C LYS A 175 26.75 15.43 -3.23
N GLN A 176 26.44 16.14 -4.30
CA GLN A 176 27.39 16.97 -5.05
C GLN A 176 27.94 18.12 -4.22
N ARG A 177 27.20 18.56 -3.20
CA ARG A 177 27.52 19.73 -2.37
C ARG A 177 28.06 19.37 -1.00
N SER A 178 28.30 18.08 -0.76
CA SER A 178 28.84 17.57 0.49
C SER A 178 30.21 16.94 0.25
N ASN A 179 31.11 17.17 1.21
CA ASN A 179 32.49 16.70 1.12
C ASN A 179 32.59 15.32 1.77
N PRO A 180 32.96 14.27 1.03
CA PRO A 180 33.12 12.95 1.61
C PRO A 180 34.25 12.97 2.64
N ALA A 181 34.02 12.41 3.83
CA ALA A 181 35.01 12.39 4.91
C ALA A 181 36.13 11.33 4.72
N ILE A 182 36.31 10.82 3.50
CA ILE A 182 37.22 9.70 3.18
C ILE A 182 38.66 10.05 3.58
N GLY A 183 39.31 9.17 4.33
CA GLY A 183 40.71 9.30 4.74
C GLY A 183 40.96 10.29 5.88
N ARG A 184 39.92 10.94 6.41
CA ARG A 184 40.02 11.75 7.63
C ARG A 184 39.93 10.86 8.87
N ASN A 185 40.59 11.30 9.94
CA ASN A 185 40.44 10.71 11.26
C ASN A 185 39.84 11.77 12.19
N SER A 186 38.71 11.46 12.81
CA SER A 186 38.07 12.30 13.81
C SER A 186 37.48 11.42 14.93
N PRO A 187 37.57 11.83 16.21
CA PRO A 187 36.94 11.09 17.31
C PRO A 187 35.45 10.86 17.11
N GLU A 188 34.73 11.83 16.53
CA GLU A 188 33.29 11.78 16.27
C GLU A 188 32.87 10.64 15.32
N PHE A 189 33.77 10.18 14.45
CA PHE A 189 33.43 9.10 13.52
C PHE A 189 33.15 7.78 14.24
N GLY A 190 33.76 7.54 15.40
CA GLY A 190 33.43 6.36 16.21
C GLY A 190 31.97 6.40 16.70
N GLU A 191 31.50 7.59 17.08
CA GLU A 191 30.13 7.83 17.54
C GLU A 191 29.15 7.71 16.36
N ILE A 192 29.45 8.35 15.23
CA ILE A 192 28.63 8.29 14.01
C ILE A 192 28.51 6.86 13.47
N HIS A 193 29.61 6.08 13.41
CA HIS A 193 29.54 4.69 12.98
C HIS A 193 28.65 3.85 13.89
N ALA A 194 28.80 3.97 15.21
CA ALA A 194 27.97 3.23 16.17
C ALA A 194 26.48 3.59 16.04
N PHE A 195 26.16 4.87 15.81
CA PHE A 195 24.80 5.32 15.51
C PHE A 195 24.29 4.71 14.21
N LEU A 196 25.05 4.77 13.12
CA LEU A 196 24.62 4.26 11.80
C LEU A 196 24.45 2.74 11.78
N ASP A 197 25.35 2.00 12.42
CA ASP A 197 25.22 0.55 12.54
C ASP A 197 23.95 0.21 13.35
N SER A 198 23.69 0.90 14.45
CA SER A 198 22.46 0.68 15.24
C SER A 198 21.20 1.05 14.46
N TYR A 199 21.20 2.19 13.76
CA TYR A 199 20.08 2.61 12.92
C TYR A 199 19.80 1.61 11.79
N HIS A 200 20.86 1.08 11.18
CA HIS A 200 20.74 0.08 10.13
C HIS A 200 20.22 -1.25 10.67
N ASP A 201 20.73 -1.70 11.82
CA ASP A 201 20.28 -2.94 12.47
C ASP A 201 18.78 -2.84 12.78
N LEU A 202 18.32 -1.72 13.34
CA LEU A 202 16.90 -1.46 13.61
C LEU A 202 16.03 -1.53 12.35
N LEU A 203 16.49 -1.00 11.21
CA LEU A 203 15.79 -1.11 9.92
C LEU A 203 15.79 -2.52 9.32
N GLN A 204 16.67 -3.41 9.78
CA GLN A 204 16.72 -4.81 9.33
C GLN A 204 16.04 -5.78 10.29
N THR A 205 15.75 -5.35 11.51
CA THR A 205 15.17 -6.20 12.55
C THR A 205 13.82 -5.64 13.01
N GLU A 206 13.82 -4.67 13.91
CA GLU A 206 12.64 -4.17 14.62
C GLU A 206 11.66 -3.41 13.72
N PHE A 207 12.19 -2.72 12.70
CA PHE A 207 11.44 -1.81 11.84
C PHE A 207 11.67 -2.12 10.35
N GLU A 208 11.70 -3.41 9.98
CA GLU A 208 11.83 -3.85 8.58
C GLU A 208 10.76 -3.22 7.67
N ILE A 209 9.54 -3.00 8.19
CA ILE A 209 8.46 -2.33 7.44
C ILE A 209 8.84 -0.92 6.96
N VAL A 210 9.65 -0.19 7.72
CA VAL A 210 10.17 1.12 7.29
C VAL A 210 11.09 0.94 6.10
N LYS A 211 11.96 -0.08 6.14
CA LYS A 211 12.86 -0.37 5.03
C LYS A 211 12.09 -0.80 3.79
N SER A 212 11.12 -1.71 3.90
CA SER A 212 10.37 -2.20 2.74
C SER A 212 9.47 -1.14 2.11
N LYS A 213 8.81 -0.30 2.91
CA LYS A 213 7.86 0.72 2.41
C LYS A 213 8.51 2.06 2.05
N ILE A 214 9.59 2.45 2.72
CA ILE A 214 10.23 3.78 2.55
C ILE A 214 11.58 3.68 1.84
N TYR A 215 12.31 2.57 1.99
CA TYR A 215 13.69 2.41 1.50
C TYR A 215 13.95 1.08 0.73
N PRO A 216 13.11 0.70 -0.26
CA PRO A 216 13.15 -0.65 -0.86
C PRO A 216 14.50 -1.02 -1.49
N ASP A 217 15.19 -0.06 -2.11
CA ASP A 217 16.47 -0.28 -2.82
C ASP A 217 17.72 0.19 -2.06
N VAL A 218 17.55 0.58 -0.80
CA VAL A 218 18.62 1.17 0.01
C VAL A 218 19.45 0.07 0.67
N TRP A 219 20.74 0.04 0.36
CA TRP A 219 21.70 -0.84 1.05
C TRP A 219 22.03 -0.35 2.44
N ARG A 220 22.45 0.92 2.58
CA ARG A 220 22.79 1.52 3.87
C ARG A 220 22.34 2.96 3.92
N VAL A 221 22.25 3.48 5.13
CA VAL A 221 22.00 4.90 5.37
C VAL A 221 23.33 5.57 5.75
N GLY A 222 23.63 6.68 5.08
CA GLY A 222 24.77 7.53 5.37
C GLY A 222 24.39 8.72 6.25
N PHE A 223 25.42 9.36 6.79
CA PHE A 223 25.33 10.50 7.71
C PHE A 223 25.92 11.75 7.09
N GLY A 224 25.11 12.80 6.98
CA GLY A 224 25.49 14.14 6.56
C GLY A 224 25.60 15.06 7.76
N SER A 225 26.83 15.38 8.17
CA SER A 225 27.11 16.28 9.29
C SER A 225 27.03 17.74 8.84
N ILE A 226 26.21 18.55 9.51
CA ILE A 226 26.14 20.01 9.31
C ILE A 226 26.86 20.68 10.48
N THR A 227 26.46 20.31 11.70
CA THR A 227 27.07 20.76 12.96
C THR A 227 27.25 19.55 13.88
N TYR A 228 28.47 19.33 14.38
CA TYR A 228 28.78 18.28 15.35
C TYR A 228 29.63 18.85 16.50
N GLU A 229 28.97 19.39 17.51
CA GLU A 229 29.60 20.00 18.69
C GLU A 229 29.06 19.37 19.98
N GLU A 230 29.62 19.71 21.15
CA GLU A 230 29.11 19.18 22.44
C GLU A 230 27.67 19.66 22.73
N ASN A 231 27.37 20.90 22.36
CA ASN A 231 26.08 21.57 22.62
C ASN A 231 25.33 21.91 21.33
N SER A 232 25.58 21.18 20.24
CA SER A 232 24.81 21.33 19.02
C SER A 232 25.03 20.12 18.13
N LEU A 233 23.93 19.55 17.64
CA LEU A 233 23.95 18.50 16.64
C LEU A 233 22.95 18.84 15.54
N GLU A 234 23.44 19.05 14.34
CA GLU A 234 22.64 19.23 13.12
C GLU A 234 23.13 18.24 12.09
N TYR A 235 22.23 17.36 11.64
CA TYR A 235 22.57 16.32 10.68
C TYR A 235 21.37 15.91 9.83
N THR A 236 21.69 15.26 8.71
CA THR A 236 20.72 14.58 7.87
C THR A 236 21.18 13.16 7.59
N LEU A 237 20.24 12.23 7.48
CA LEU A 237 20.50 10.89 6.97
C LEU A 237 20.21 10.86 5.48
N TYR A 238 20.90 9.99 4.76
CA TYR A 238 20.64 9.79 3.34
C TYR A 238 20.74 8.32 2.92
N PRO A 239 19.92 7.86 1.98
CA PRO A 239 20.03 6.51 1.46
C PRO A 239 21.30 6.34 0.61
N ILE A 240 21.86 5.14 0.64
CA ILE A 240 22.91 4.65 -0.26
C ILE A 240 22.36 3.39 -0.92
N ASP A 241 22.17 3.44 -2.23
CA ASP A 241 21.56 2.36 -3.00
C ASP A 241 22.46 1.12 -3.07
N ILE A 242 21.86 -0.05 -3.33
CA ILE A 242 22.56 -1.34 -3.35
C ILE A 242 23.67 -1.48 -4.39
N ASP A 243 23.59 -0.71 -5.47
CA ASP A 243 24.57 -0.66 -6.54
C ASP A 243 25.47 0.59 -6.48
N GLU A 244 25.33 1.41 -5.42
CA GLU A 244 26.08 2.64 -5.27
C GLU A 244 27.24 2.51 -4.26
N ASN A 245 28.46 2.84 -4.71
CA ASN A 245 29.64 2.94 -3.84
C ASN A 245 29.83 4.39 -3.37
N ASP A 246 29.07 4.81 -2.37
CA ASP A 246 29.18 6.14 -1.78
C ASP A 246 29.91 6.19 -0.42
N ALA A 247 30.42 7.37 -0.07
CA ALA A 247 30.90 7.66 1.27
C ALA A 247 29.73 7.57 2.27
N GLN A 248 29.96 6.92 3.41
CA GLN A 248 28.96 6.79 4.47
C GLN A 248 28.89 8.03 5.37
N ILE A 249 29.96 8.84 5.44
CA ILE A 249 30.00 10.08 6.21
C ILE A 249 30.41 11.23 5.29
N ARG A 250 29.64 12.32 5.35
CA ARG A 250 29.82 13.52 4.55
C ARG A 250 29.70 14.76 5.43
N ASP A 251 30.56 15.74 5.18
CA ASP A 251 30.40 17.08 5.75
C ASP A 251 29.58 17.95 4.80
N ILE A 252 28.60 18.65 5.32
CA ILE A 252 27.69 19.51 4.58
C ILE A 252 28.00 20.97 4.94
N GLU A 253 28.63 21.69 4.02
CA GLU A 253 28.99 23.11 4.19
C GLU A 253 27.80 24.04 3.90
N LYS A 254 26.67 23.82 4.57
CA LYS A 254 25.40 24.54 4.35
C LYS A 254 24.71 24.83 5.67
N SER A 255 23.89 25.89 5.72
CA SER A 255 23.01 26.11 6.89
C SER A 255 21.91 25.06 6.93
N TRP A 256 21.35 24.83 8.11
CA TRP A 256 20.19 23.96 8.30
C TRP A 256 19.01 24.33 7.39
N ASP A 257 18.74 25.62 7.21
CA ASP A 257 17.68 26.12 6.33
C ASP A 257 17.87 25.67 4.87
N GLU A 258 19.11 25.71 4.36
CA GLU A 258 19.41 25.27 3.00
C GLU A 258 19.27 23.74 2.83
N VAL A 259 19.55 22.95 3.87
CA VAL A 259 19.36 21.49 3.84
C VAL A 259 17.87 21.13 3.97
N HIS A 260 17.13 21.87 4.77
CA HIS A 260 15.69 21.73 4.95
C HIS A 260 14.91 22.02 3.66
N ASP A 261 15.27 23.09 2.94
CA ASP A 261 14.67 23.47 1.66
C ASP A 261 14.93 22.45 0.53
N LEU A 262 15.95 21.60 0.68
CA LEU A 262 16.28 20.51 -0.24
C LEU A 262 15.49 19.22 0.02
N GLY A 263 14.54 19.24 0.97
CA GLY A 263 13.60 18.13 1.20
C GLY A 263 14.06 17.10 2.23
N ALA A 264 15.08 17.41 3.04
CA ALA A 264 15.63 16.51 4.05
C ALA A 264 14.73 16.27 5.28
N LYS A 265 13.48 16.77 5.28
CA LYS A 265 12.57 16.81 6.44
C LYS A 265 12.33 15.47 7.13
N ALA A 266 12.38 14.35 6.40
CA ALA A 266 11.93 13.06 6.95
C ALA A 266 12.93 12.38 7.89
N ILE A 267 14.23 12.70 7.80
CA ILE A 267 15.32 11.97 8.47
C ILE A 267 16.49 12.87 8.91
N SER A 268 16.18 14.08 9.36
CA SER A 268 17.18 15.04 9.82
C SER A 268 16.94 15.43 11.28
N GLY A 269 18.01 15.59 12.05
CA GLY A 269 17.94 16.00 13.45
C GLY A 269 18.67 17.32 13.70
N SER A 270 18.03 18.21 14.45
CA SER A 270 18.62 19.44 14.97
C SER A 270 18.36 19.50 16.48
N GLN A 271 19.42 19.56 17.29
CA GLN A 271 19.37 19.50 18.75
C GLN A 271 20.30 20.54 19.39
N ILE A 272 19.88 21.12 20.53
CA ILE A 272 20.70 22.06 21.32
C ILE A 272 21.73 21.34 22.19
N ASP A 273 21.68 20.01 22.26
CA ASP A 273 22.74 19.18 22.81
C ASP A 273 23.12 18.10 21.80
N ASN A 274 24.23 17.40 22.05
CA ASN A 274 24.64 16.28 21.19
C ASN A 274 24.30 14.95 21.85
N PRO A 275 23.09 14.41 21.64
CA PRO A 275 22.71 13.10 22.18
C PRO A 275 23.48 11.95 21.50
N LEU A 276 23.96 12.16 20.27
CA LEU A 276 24.71 11.17 19.51
C LEU A 276 26.05 10.87 20.22
N SER A 277 26.76 11.89 20.72
CA SER A 277 28.00 11.67 21.47
C SER A 277 27.80 10.99 22.83
N ARG A 278 26.62 11.13 23.45
CA ARG A 278 26.31 10.50 24.74
C ARG A 278 25.93 9.03 24.62
N SER A 279 25.09 8.69 23.66
CA SER A 279 24.62 7.31 23.47
C SER A 279 24.22 7.09 22.00
N PRO A 280 25.22 6.86 21.11
CA PRO A 280 24.97 6.79 19.68
C PRO A 280 23.93 5.73 19.30
N SER A 281 24.04 4.53 19.88
CA SER A 281 23.13 3.42 19.58
C SER A 281 21.70 3.70 19.98
N ARG A 282 21.47 4.26 21.18
CA ARG A 282 20.11 4.60 21.63
C ARG A 282 19.55 5.80 20.87
N TYR A 283 20.39 6.69 20.37
CA TYR A 283 19.94 7.84 19.57
C TYR A 283 19.38 7.43 18.20
N ALA A 284 19.70 6.22 17.70
CA ALA A 284 19.07 5.67 16.50
C ALA A 284 17.54 5.55 16.64
N TYR A 285 17.04 5.21 17.84
CA TYR A 285 15.61 5.20 18.14
C TYR A 285 14.97 6.58 18.03
N ASN A 286 15.66 7.64 18.49
CA ASN A 286 15.17 9.01 18.32
C ASN A 286 15.02 9.39 16.83
N ALA A 287 15.94 8.91 15.97
CA ALA A 287 15.92 9.20 14.55
C ALA A 287 14.83 8.43 13.78
N LEU A 288 14.43 7.24 14.25
CA LEU A 288 13.37 6.43 13.64
C LEU A 288 11.96 6.76 14.13
N GLU A 289 11.83 7.29 15.34
CA GLU A 289 10.53 7.50 16.01
C GLU A 289 9.52 8.24 15.11
N TYR A 290 9.93 9.34 14.47
CA TYR A 290 9.05 10.10 13.60
C TYR A 290 8.63 9.31 12.36
N THR A 291 9.59 8.65 11.69
CA THR A 291 9.34 7.86 10.47
C THR A 291 8.38 6.70 10.74
N VAL A 292 8.56 5.96 11.84
CA VAL A 292 7.66 4.86 12.21
C VAL A 292 6.27 5.40 12.55
N GLN A 293 6.18 6.48 13.35
CA GLN A 293 4.88 7.08 13.68
C GLN A 293 4.17 7.63 12.44
N ASP A 294 4.90 8.24 11.50
CA ASP A 294 4.35 8.75 10.25
C ASP A 294 3.84 7.62 9.35
N LEU A 295 4.59 6.51 9.26
CA LEU A 295 4.18 5.30 8.55
C LEU A 295 2.85 4.77 9.10
N ILE A 296 2.71 4.68 10.43
CA ILE A 296 1.46 4.23 11.07
C ILE A 296 0.32 5.23 10.85
N ARG A 297 0.54 6.55 11.08
CA ARG A 297 -0.49 7.59 10.85
C ARG A 297 -0.98 7.63 9.41
N ASN A 298 -0.07 7.40 8.46
CA ASN A 298 -0.39 7.38 7.04
C ASN A 298 -1.03 6.07 6.59
N LYS A 299 -1.32 5.14 7.53
CA LYS A 299 -1.89 3.82 7.28
C LYS A 299 -1.04 3.00 6.32
N ASN A 300 0.28 3.25 6.25
CA ASN A 300 1.21 2.64 5.28
C ASN A 300 1.86 1.37 5.83
N LEU A 301 1.02 0.46 6.31
CA LEU A 301 1.40 -0.83 6.87
C LEU A 301 1.15 -1.95 5.86
N ASP A 302 1.42 -3.18 6.26
CA ASP A 302 0.94 -4.40 5.63
C ASP A 302 -0.32 -4.89 6.37
N TYR A 303 -1.43 -4.96 5.65
CA TYR A 303 -2.73 -5.40 6.17
C TYR A 303 -3.09 -6.84 5.77
N SER A 304 -2.13 -7.64 5.31
CA SER A 304 -2.36 -9.03 4.96
C SER A 304 -3.03 -9.79 6.11
N GLY A 305 -4.16 -10.45 5.85
CA GLY A 305 -4.93 -11.17 6.88
C GLY A 305 -5.81 -10.30 7.79
N CYS A 306 -5.79 -8.97 7.64
CA CYS A 306 -6.64 -8.02 8.38
C CYS A 306 -8.04 -7.92 7.76
N THR A 307 -8.74 -9.06 7.74
CA THR A 307 -9.99 -9.22 7.00
C THR A 307 -11.14 -8.37 7.52
N PHE A 308 -11.23 -8.15 8.84
CA PHE A 308 -12.32 -7.35 9.40
C PHE A 308 -12.08 -5.86 9.16
N LEU A 309 -10.84 -5.37 9.29
CA LEU A 309 -10.51 -3.98 8.94
C LEU A 309 -10.75 -3.72 7.44
N ALA A 310 -10.38 -4.66 6.59
CA ALA A 310 -10.67 -4.58 5.17
C ALA A 310 -12.18 -4.56 4.90
N ALA A 311 -12.95 -5.40 5.61
CA ALA A 311 -14.40 -5.40 5.48
C ALA A 311 -15.03 -4.10 5.98
N GLU A 312 -14.57 -3.55 7.11
CA GLU A 312 -15.01 -2.25 7.64
C GLU A 312 -14.80 -1.14 6.61
N TYR A 313 -13.57 -1.01 6.15
CA TYR A 313 -13.16 0.02 5.22
C TYR A 313 -13.86 -0.06 3.86
N ILE A 314 -13.95 -1.27 3.31
CA ILE A 314 -14.52 -1.46 1.97
C ILE A 314 -16.04 -1.47 2.01
N TYR A 315 -16.67 -1.96 3.08
CA TYR A 315 -18.11 -1.87 3.21
C TYR A 315 -18.57 -0.42 3.26
N ASP A 316 -17.85 0.45 3.99
CA ASP A 316 -18.16 1.88 4.00
C ASP A 316 -18.15 2.46 2.59
N PHE A 317 -17.00 2.33 1.93
CA PHE A 317 -16.79 2.80 0.58
C PHE A 317 -17.86 2.27 -0.38
N VAL A 318 -18.17 0.97 -0.34
CA VAL A 318 -19.20 0.39 -1.20
C VAL A 318 -20.57 0.95 -0.82
N SER A 319 -20.89 1.10 0.47
CA SER A 319 -22.19 1.62 0.89
C SER A 319 -22.43 3.06 0.41
N GLU A 320 -21.39 3.89 0.43
CA GLU A 320 -21.44 5.27 -0.04
C GLU A 320 -21.41 5.35 -1.58
N PHE A 321 -20.55 4.58 -2.23
CA PHE A 321 -20.27 4.69 -3.66
C PHE A 321 -20.87 3.57 -4.53
N HIS A 322 -21.78 2.72 -4.00
CA HIS A 322 -22.31 1.54 -4.69
C HIS A 322 -22.80 1.84 -6.11
N GLU A 323 -23.51 2.95 -6.31
CA GLU A 323 -23.96 3.35 -7.65
C GLU A 323 -22.77 3.53 -8.61
N LEU A 324 -21.72 4.25 -8.17
CA LEU A 324 -20.51 4.48 -8.97
C LEU A 324 -19.71 3.21 -9.23
N LEU A 325 -19.86 2.19 -8.37
CA LEU A 325 -19.30 0.85 -8.55
C LEU A 325 -20.16 -0.03 -9.45
N GLY A 326 -21.33 0.44 -9.89
CA GLY A 326 -22.26 -0.35 -10.69
C GLY A 326 -22.95 -1.44 -9.89
N LEU A 327 -23.06 -1.25 -8.58
CA LEU A 327 -23.65 -2.17 -7.65
C LEU A 327 -25.00 -1.62 -7.19
N ASP A 328 -26.02 -2.48 -7.12
CA ASP A 328 -27.24 -2.13 -6.41
C ASP A 328 -26.95 -2.00 -4.92
N GLU A 329 -27.69 -1.14 -4.22
CA GLU A 329 -27.66 -1.08 -2.75
C GLU A 329 -28.11 -2.43 -2.17
N LYS A 330 -27.18 -3.12 -1.49
CA LYS A 330 -27.38 -4.44 -0.88
C LYS A 330 -26.78 -4.48 0.53
N GLU A 331 -27.32 -5.39 1.34
CA GLU A 331 -26.78 -5.72 2.67
C GLU A 331 -25.48 -6.53 2.62
N SER A 332 -25.19 -7.14 1.46
CA SER A 332 -24.00 -7.96 1.24
C SER A 332 -23.57 -7.93 -0.22
N TYR A 333 -22.27 -7.88 -0.43
CA TYR A 333 -21.63 -7.93 -1.75
C TYR A 333 -20.64 -9.10 -1.77
N SER A 334 -20.46 -9.78 -2.89
CA SER A 334 -19.35 -10.69 -3.10
C SER A 334 -18.03 -9.92 -3.22
N THR A 335 -16.93 -10.51 -2.76
CA THR A 335 -15.62 -9.85 -2.89
C THR A 335 -15.23 -9.67 -4.35
N GLU A 336 -15.68 -10.55 -5.24
CA GLU A 336 -15.54 -10.41 -6.69
C GLU A 336 -16.33 -9.22 -7.24
N GLU A 337 -17.60 -9.01 -6.87
CA GLU A 337 -18.38 -7.86 -7.39
C GLU A 337 -17.82 -6.53 -6.90
N VAL A 338 -17.28 -6.47 -5.68
CA VAL A 338 -16.63 -5.27 -5.15
C VAL A 338 -15.33 -4.99 -5.89
N ARG A 339 -14.50 -6.02 -6.08
CA ARG A 339 -13.25 -5.92 -6.83
C ARG A 339 -13.52 -5.45 -8.26
N ASP A 340 -14.43 -6.10 -8.96
CA ASP A 340 -14.78 -5.76 -10.33
C ASP A 340 -15.49 -4.39 -10.41
N GLY A 341 -16.33 -4.07 -9.43
CA GLY A 341 -16.95 -2.75 -9.29
C GLY A 341 -15.90 -1.64 -9.18
N TYR A 342 -14.88 -1.81 -8.34
CA TYR A 342 -13.83 -0.81 -8.15
C TYR A 342 -12.81 -0.75 -9.31
N TYR A 343 -12.29 -1.90 -9.73
CA TYR A 343 -11.21 -2.00 -10.71
C TYR A 343 -11.69 -1.86 -12.15
N ARG A 344 -12.95 -2.19 -12.43
CA ARG A 344 -13.50 -2.18 -13.79
C ARG A 344 -14.65 -1.20 -13.92
N TYR A 345 -15.77 -1.40 -13.21
CA TYR A 345 -16.95 -0.59 -13.44
C TYR A 345 -16.70 0.90 -13.14
N LEU A 346 -16.22 1.23 -11.94
CA LEU A 346 -15.90 2.59 -11.51
C LEU A 346 -14.93 3.25 -12.47
N GLN A 347 -13.91 2.53 -12.88
CA GLN A 347 -12.89 3.05 -13.78
C GLN A 347 -13.45 3.31 -15.19
N TYR A 348 -14.34 2.46 -15.72
CA TYR A 348 -15.06 2.76 -16.96
C TYR A 348 -15.95 3.98 -16.82
N TRP A 349 -16.68 4.07 -15.69
CA TRP A 349 -17.55 5.19 -15.40
C TRP A 349 -16.76 6.50 -15.31
N LEU A 350 -15.62 6.51 -14.62
CA LEU A 350 -14.72 7.65 -14.51
C LEU A 350 -14.13 8.03 -15.87
N SER A 351 -13.71 7.05 -16.67
CA SER A 351 -13.24 7.30 -18.04
C SER A 351 -14.31 7.98 -18.89
N GLU A 352 -15.57 7.60 -18.73
CA GLU A 352 -16.67 8.23 -19.45
C GLU A 352 -16.98 9.62 -18.94
N LYS A 353 -17.08 9.79 -17.63
CA LYS A 353 -17.33 11.08 -16.98
C LYS A 353 -16.26 12.11 -17.28
N MET A 354 -15.01 11.67 -17.19
CA MET A 354 -13.87 12.52 -17.39
C MET A 354 -13.49 12.57 -18.86
N ARG A 355 -14.20 11.93 -19.79
CA ARG A 355 -13.86 11.89 -21.22
C ARG A 355 -13.56 13.27 -21.80
N GLY A 356 -14.29 14.31 -21.41
CA GLY A 356 -14.04 15.69 -21.85
C GLY A 356 -12.75 16.30 -21.27
N ILE A 357 -12.38 15.95 -20.04
CA ILE A 357 -11.17 16.42 -19.35
C ILE A 357 -9.95 15.60 -19.79
N LEU A 358 -10.14 14.29 -20.00
CA LEU A 358 -9.16 13.32 -20.47
C LEU A 358 -8.82 13.50 -21.96
N GLN A 359 -9.59 14.30 -22.70
CA GLN A 359 -9.15 14.79 -24.02
C GLN A 359 -7.86 15.60 -23.91
N ASP A 360 -7.72 16.34 -22.81
CA ASP A 360 -6.63 17.25 -22.56
C ASP A 360 -5.79 16.84 -21.35
N HIS A 361 -5.90 15.65 -20.77
CA HIS A 361 -5.07 15.24 -19.62
C HIS A 361 -4.94 13.72 -19.58
N SER A 362 -3.81 13.20 -19.10
CA SER A 362 -3.72 11.77 -18.80
C SER A 362 -4.51 11.41 -17.55
N VAL A 363 -4.98 10.17 -17.46
CA VAL A 363 -5.73 9.65 -16.30
C VAL A 363 -4.90 9.75 -15.01
N GLY A 364 -3.58 9.58 -15.11
CA GLY A 364 -2.65 9.76 -13.99
C GLY A 364 -2.44 11.21 -13.53
N GLU A 365 -2.79 12.23 -14.32
CA GLU A 365 -2.67 13.65 -13.94
C GLU A 365 -3.95 14.20 -13.30
N VAL A 366 -5.07 13.52 -13.53
CA VAL A 366 -6.39 13.97 -13.10
C VAL A 366 -6.75 13.30 -11.80
N HIS A 367 -6.81 14.11 -10.75
CA HIS A 367 -7.37 13.71 -9.46
C HIS A 367 -8.89 13.88 -9.51
N VAL A 368 -9.62 12.79 -9.29
CA VAL A 368 -11.09 12.78 -9.30
C VAL A 368 -11.62 12.68 -7.88
N GLY A 369 -12.36 13.70 -7.45
CA GLY A 369 -13.16 13.66 -6.22
C GLY A 369 -14.43 12.86 -6.43
N LEU A 370 -14.62 11.72 -5.75
CA LEU A 370 -15.85 10.93 -5.94
C LEU A 370 -17.04 11.52 -5.20
N GLU A 371 -16.83 12.20 -4.07
CA GLU A 371 -17.89 12.81 -3.26
C GLU A 371 -18.67 13.86 -4.05
N GLY A 372 -17.99 14.48 -5.02
CA GLY A 372 -18.61 15.40 -5.97
C GLY A 372 -19.75 14.80 -6.79
N TYR A 373 -19.89 13.46 -6.81
CA TYR A 373 -20.91 12.75 -7.58
C TYR A 373 -22.01 12.11 -6.74
N LEU A 374 -21.88 12.04 -5.41
CA LEU A 374 -22.86 11.40 -4.51
C LEU A 374 -24.16 12.20 -4.33
N ASN A 375 -24.09 13.54 -4.47
CA ASN A 375 -25.20 14.45 -4.15
C ASN A 375 -25.69 15.26 -5.36
N LEU A 376 -25.29 14.88 -6.57
CA LEU A 376 -25.75 15.54 -7.79
C LEU A 376 -27.00 14.84 -8.30
N ASP A 377 -28.06 15.62 -8.57
CA ASP A 377 -29.19 15.12 -9.37
C ASP A 377 -28.61 14.51 -10.66
N PRO A 378 -28.88 13.22 -10.96
CA PRO A 378 -28.34 12.55 -12.13
C PRO A 378 -28.65 13.36 -13.37
N ASP A 379 -27.61 14.00 -13.92
CA ASP A 379 -27.75 14.67 -15.19
C ASP A 379 -27.60 13.65 -16.34
N LYS A 380 -27.91 14.08 -17.56
CA LYS A 380 -27.78 13.21 -18.73
C LYS A 380 -26.36 12.66 -18.91
N SER A 381 -25.33 13.34 -18.41
CA SER A 381 -23.95 12.85 -18.47
C SER A 381 -23.72 11.74 -17.44
N TYR A 382 -24.39 11.79 -16.29
CA TYR A 382 -24.36 10.78 -15.23
C TYR A 382 -24.96 9.48 -15.70
N GLU A 383 -26.20 9.54 -16.18
CA GLU A 383 -26.85 8.38 -16.76
C GLU A 383 -26.07 7.83 -17.97
N HIS A 384 -25.51 8.71 -18.81
CA HIS A 384 -24.69 8.25 -19.94
C HIS A 384 -23.46 7.48 -19.48
N ALA A 385 -22.76 7.95 -18.44
CA ALA A 385 -21.60 7.28 -17.89
C ALA A 385 -21.91 5.90 -17.33
N HIS A 386 -23.02 5.74 -16.60
CA HIS A 386 -23.48 4.42 -16.15
C HIS A 386 -23.78 3.49 -17.32
N ASN A 387 -24.56 3.94 -18.31
CA ASN A 387 -24.91 3.11 -19.47
C ASN A 387 -23.66 2.66 -20.26
N VAL A 388 -22.64 3.51 -20.36
CA VAL A 388 -21.38 3.14 -21.01
C VAL A 388 -20.59 2.18 -20.13
N ALA A 389 -20.46 2.46 -18.83
CA ALA A 389 -19.72 1.61 -17.89
C ALA A 389 -20.33 0.20 -17.82
N GLU A 390 -21.64 0.10 -17.66
CA GLU A 390 -22.39 -1.15 -17.63
C GLU A 390 -22.18 -1.95 -18.92
N LYS A 391 -22.36 -1.30 -20.08
CA LYS A 391 -22.14 -1.96 -21.36
C LYS A 391 -20.71 -2.51 -21.49
N ARG A 392 -19.70 -1.71 -21.15
CA ARG A 392 -18.28 -2.12 -21.26
C ARG A 392 -17.92 -3.23 -20.28
N PHE A 393 -18.50 -3.17 -19.09
CA PHE A 393 -18.34 -4.18 -18.07
C PHE A 393 -18.92 -5.53 -18.51
N GLU A 394 -20.15 -5.55 -19.05
CA GLU A 394 -20.83 -6.73 -19.60
C GLU A 394 -20.14 -7.31 -20.84
N GLU A 395 -19.59 -6.45 -21.71
CA GLU A 395 -18.89 -6.87 -22.92
C GLU A 395 -17.48 -7.42 -22.64
N GLU A 396 -17.05 -7.49 -21.37
CA GLU A 396 -15.70 -7.87 -20.94
C GLU A 396 -14.63 -7.13 -21.76
N GLU A 397 -14.83 -5.83 -21.97
CA GLU A 397 -13.83 -4.97 -22.59
C GLU A 397 -12.52 -5.00 -21.78
N THR A 398 -11.41 -4.58 -22.37
CA THR A 398 -10.14 -4.48 -21.62
C THR A 398 -10.28 -3.58 -20.42
N ASP A 399 -9.56 -3.94 -19.35
CA ASP A 399 -9.58 -3.19 -18.12
C ASP A 399 -9.28 -1.70 -18.39
N PRO A 400 -10.11 -0.81 -17.82
CA PRO A 400 -9.97 0.61 -17.98
C PRO A 400 -8.69 1.13 -17.29
N PRO A 401 -8.20 2.31 -17.71
CA PRO A 401 -7.12 2.96 -17.00
C PRO A 401 -7.55 3.30 -15.56
N ARG A 402 -6.60 3.14 -14.62
CA ARG A 402 -6.84 3.37 -13.19
C ARG A 402 -6.72 4.87 -12.88
N HIS A 403 -7.83 5.50 -12.53
CA HIS A 403 -7.89 6.93 -12.19
C HIS A 403 -7.33 7.19 -10.80
N ARG A 404 -6.77 8.39 -10.62
CA ARG A 404 -6.38 8.87 -9.29
C ARG A 404 -7.61 9.41 -8.60
N LEU A 405 -7.97 8.79 -7.49
CA LEU A 405 -9.09 9.20 -6.66
C LEU A 405 -8.56 10.11 -5.55
N THR A 406 -9.25 11.22 -5.35
CA THR A 406 -9.13 12.01 -4.14
C THR A 406 -10.42 11.77 -3.37
N LEU A 407 -10.32 11.28 -2.15
CA LEU A 407 -11.47 11.04 -1.30
C LEU A 407 -11.23 11.75 0.04
N SER A 408 -12.27 12.28 0.67
CA SER A 408 -12.17 12.93 1.98
C SER A 408 -11.82 11.92 3.06
N ASP A 409 -12.57 10.83 3.06
CA ASP A 409 -12.55 9.86 4.14
C ASP A 409 -11.73 8.63 3.76
N HIS A 410 -11.64 8.33 2.45
CA HIS A 410 -10.90 7.17 1.97
C HIS A 410 -9.52 7.52 1.37
N LYS A 411 -8.57 6.59 1.46
CA LYS A 411 -7.28 6.68 0.76
C LYS A 411 -7.27 5.64 -0.35
N GLN A 412 -7.06 6.08 -1.60
CA GLN A 412 -7.02 5.17 -2.75
C GLN A 412 -6.11 3.95 -2.52
N ARG A 413 -4.87 4.16 -2.06
CA ARG A 413 -3.95 3.04 -1.80
C ARG A 413 -4.55 2.00 -0.83
N LEU A 414 -5.26 2.48 0.18
CA LEU A 414 -5.82 1.63 1.23
C LEU A 414 -7.08 0.90 0.74
N LEU A 415 -7.92 1.54 -0.08
CA LEU A 415 -9.01 0.86 -0.80
C LEU A 415 -8.46 -0.30 -1.62
N GLU A 416 -7.38 -0.05 -2.37
CA GLU A 416 -6.80 -1.04 -3.27
C GLU A 416 -6.20 -2.21 -2.49
N GLU A 417 -5.45 -1.92 -1.43
CA GLU A 417 -4.88 -2.93 -0.54
C GLU A 417 -5.97 -3.75 0.16
N PHE A 418 -7.04 -3.13 0.67
CA PHE A 418 -8.11 -3.86 1.35
C PHE A 418 -9.03 -4.63 0.42
N ILE A 419 -9.25 -4.18 -0.82
CA ILE A 419 -9.93 -5.00 -1.83
C ILE A 419 -9.11 -6.26 -2.11
N ASP A 420 -7.79 -6.12 -2.22
CA ASP A 420 -6.90 -7.26 -2.46
C ASP A 420 -6.89 -8.21 -1.25
N VAL A 421 -6.83 -7.69 -0.01
CA VAL A 421 -6.97 -8.49 1.23
C VAL A 421 -8.27 -9.28 1.26
N LEU A 422 -9.40 -8.64 0.94
CA LEU A 422 -10.70 -9.32 0.90
C LEU A 422 -10.73 -10.39 -0.19
N TYR A 423 -10.23 -10.09 -1.38
CA TYR A 423 -10.22 -11.02 -2.51
C TYR A 423 -9.30 -12.22 -2.31
N GLU A 424 -8.19 -12.06 -1.59
CA GLU A 424 -7.25 -13.13 -1.27
C GLU A 424 -7.64 -13.94 -0.02
N SER A 425 -8.61 -13.45 0.75
CA SER A 425 -9.11 -14.13 1.95
C SER A 425 -10.12 -15.24 1.63
N ASP A 426 -10.47 -16.03 2.65
CA ASP A 426 -11.56 -17.02 2.57
C ASP A 426 -12.97 -16.37 2.63
N ILE A 427 -13.06 -15.03 2.62
CA ILE A 427 -14.33 -14.31 2.63
C ILE A 427 -14.86 -14.18 1.21
N ASP A 428 -15.91 -14.94 0.89
CA ASP A 428 -16.60 -14.84 -0.40
C ASP A 428 -17.55 -13.63 -0.45
N LYS A 429 -17.98 -13.12 0.73
CA LYS A 429 -18.97 -12.06 0.87
C LYS A 429 -18.57 -11.00 1.87
N LEU A 430 -18.50 -9.76 1.39
CA LEU A 430 -18.49 -8.55 2.17
C LEU A 430 -19.89 -8.27 2.73
N GLU A 431 -20.05 -8.41 4.04
CA GLU A 431 -21.26 -8.05 4.78
C GLU A 431 -20.99 -6.84 5.66
N ARG A 432 -22.06 -6.16 6.10
CA ARG A 432 -21.93 -5.03 7.02
C ARG A 432 -21.21 -5.49 8.31
N PRO A 433 -20.06 -4.87 8.66
CA PRO A 433 -19.30 -5.30 9.83
C PRO A 433 -20.09 -5.15 11.14
N PHE A 434 -20.88 -4.09 11.26
CA PHE A 434 -21.71 -3.79 12.43
C PHE A 434 -23.20 -3.81 12.09
N CYS A 435 -24.05 -4.21 13.04
CA CYS A 435 -25.49 -4.02 12.94
C CYS A 435 -25.83 -2.55 12.72
N GLY A 436 -26.76 -2.27 11.80
CA GLY A 436 -27.31 -0.94 11.60
C GLY A 436 -28.29 -0.51 12.70
N ARG A 437 -28.67 0.77 12.65
CA ARG A 437 -29.71 1.35 13.51
C ARG A 437 -31.03 0.61 13.31
N ASP A 438 -31.64 0.12 14.39
CA ASP A 438 -32.86 -0.69 14.38
C ASP A 438 -33.98 -0.14 15.31
N LYS A 439 -33.78 1.06 15.87
CA LYS A 439 -34.80 1.85 16.56
C LYS A 439 -35.04 3.18 15.87
N ASP A 440 -36.31 3.53 15.67
CA ASP A 440 -36.72 4.88 15.31
C ASP A 440 -36.47 5.83 16.50
N SER A 441 -35.69 6.92 16.33
CA SER A 441 -35.59 7.94 17.38
C SER A 441 -36.95 8.62 17.53
N LEU A 442 -37.69 8.26 18.58
CA LEU A 442 -39.02 8.79 18.82
C LEU A 442 -39.04 10.24 19.33
N ASP A 443 -37.90 10.85 19.65
CA ASP A 443 -37.82 12.25 20.09
C ASP A 443 -36.63 12.99 19.48
N SER A 444 -36.85 14.24 19.06
CA SER A 444 -35.90 15.11 18.34
C SER A 444 -34.77 15.69 19.19
N ASP A 445 -34.54 15.16 20.40
CA ASP A 445 -33.59 15.68 21.40
C ASP A 445 -32.67 14.59 21.99
N VAL A 446 -32.52 13.46 21.30
CA VAL A 446 -31.68 12.38 21.82
C VAL A 446 -30.22 12.60 21.44
N SER A 447 -29.45 13.17 22.38
CA SER A 447 -27.99 13.32 22.31
C SER A 447 -27.21 12.01 22.48
N ASN A 448 -27.91 10.86 22.57
CA ASN A 448 -27.32 9.55 22.76
C ASN A 448 -27.56 8.65 21.54
N ILE A 449 -26.47 8.39 20.82
CA ILE A 449 -26.39 7.52 19.64
C ILE A 449 -26.96 6.11 19.88
N LEU A 450 -26.93 5.65 21.13
CA LEU A 450 -27.40 4.33 21.55
C LEU A 450 -28.91 4.19 21.53
N ALA A 451 -29.64 5.31 21.48
CA ALA A 451 -31.09 5.27 21.34
C ALA A 451 -31.54 4.73 19.98
N TYR A 452 -30.67 4.74 18.97
CA TYR A 452 -30.92 4.17 17.65
C TYR A 452 -30.71 2.65 17.58
N TYR A 453 -30.20 2.03 18.66
CA TYR A 453 -29.87 0.60 18.71
C TYR A 453 -30.69 -0.15 19.76
N SER A 454 -31.21 -1.31 19.39
CA SER A 454 -31.79 -2.27 20.31
C SER A 454 -30.73 -2.84 21.22
N ASN A 455 -31.15 -3.31 22.39
CA ASN A 455 -30.26 -3.93 23.36
C ASN A 455 -29.48 -5.12 22.75
N LYS A 456 -30.08 -5.79 21.76
CA LYS A 456 -29.46 -6.88 21.00
C LYS A 456 -28.38 -6.34 20.05
N SER A 457 -28.71 -5.35 19.23
CA SER A 457 -27.78 -4.78 18.24
C SER A 457 -26.61 -4.05 18.89
N ALA A 458 -26.84 -3.36 20.01
CA ALA A 458 -25.77 -2.74 20.76
C ALA A 458 -24.79 -3.77 21.35
N ILE A 459 -25.29 -4.84 21.98
CA ILE A 459 -24.44 -5.95 22.45
C ILE A 459 -23.66 -6.58 21.30
N GLU A 460 -24.32 -6.82 20.16
CA GLU A 460 -23.69 -7.44 19.00
C GLU A 460 -22.58 -6.55 18.43
N ASN A 461 -22.81 -5.24 18.28
CA ASN A 461 -21.79 -4.32 17.80
C ASN A 461 -20.60 -4.23 18.75
N THR A 462 -20.86 -4.13 20.06
CA THR A 462 -19.80 -4.13 21.08
C THR A 462 -19.01 -5.44 21.05
N ARG A 463 -19.69 -6.60 20.93
CA ARG A 463 -19.04 -7.90 20.80
C ARG A 463 -18.15 -7.93 19.55
N ARG A 464 -18.70 -7.63 18.37
CA ARG A 464 -17.96 -7.64 17.10
C ARG A 464 -16.75 -6.71 17.12
N TYR A 465 -16.91 -5.51 17.67
CA TYR A 465 -15.80 -4.56 17.82
C TYR A 465 -14.65 -5.19 18.59
N TYR A 466 -14.92 -5.71 19.80
CA TYR A 466 -13.86 -6.22 20.66
C TYR A 466 -13.33 -7.60 20.24
N GLU A 467 -14.14 -8.44 19.59
CA GLU A 467 -13.67 -9.70 19.01
C GLU A 467 -12.64 -9.45 17.90
N ASN A 468 -12.85 -8.42 17.09
CA ASN A 468 -11.98 -8.12 15.97
C ASN A 468 -10.84 -7.16 16.34
N TYR A 469 -11.04 -6.22 17.26
CA TYR A 469 -10.02 -5.25 17.68
C TYR A 469 -8.66 -5.90 17.95
N TYR A 470 -8.61 -6.91 18.83
CA TYR A 470 -7.35 -7.56 19.18
C TYR A 470 -6.82 -8.40 18.05
N LYS A 471 -7.69 -9.16 17.39
CA LYS A 471 -7.27 -10.02 16.28
C LYS A 471 -6.59 -9.19 15.20
N GLU A 472 -7.19 -8.08 14.82
CA GLU A 472 -6.71 -7.18 13.78
C GLU A 472 -5.47 -6.40 14.25
N TYR A 473 -5.46 -5.91 15.50
CA TYR A 473 -4.29 -5.27 16.11
C TYR A 473 -3.08 -6.22 16.14
N GLU A 474 -3.26 -7.44 16.66
CA GLU A 474 -2.18 -8.43 16.72
C GLU A 474 -1.72 -8.83 15.33
N THR A 475 -2.63 -9.00 14.37
CA THR A 475 -2.26 -9.29 12.97
C THR A 475 -1.40 -8.16 12.39
N ILE A 476 -1.77 -6.90 12.62
CA ILE A 476 -0.97 -5.75 12.19
C ILE A 476 0.41 -5.76 12.87
N VAL A 477 0.49 -5.99 14.18
CA VAL A 477 1.77 -6.05 14.89
C VAL A 477 2.63 -7.20 14.39
N GLU A 478 2.06 -8.38 14.20
CA GLU A 478 2.76 -9.58 13.72
C GLU A 478 3.34 -9.38 12.31
N ASN A 479 2.58 -8.76 11.41
CA ASN A 479 3.02 -8.49 10.04
C ASN A 479 4.08 -7.39 9.96
N ASN A 480 3.97 -6.35 10.79
CA ASN A 480 4.74 -5.11 10.61
C ASN A 480 5.88 -4.94 11.61
N PHE A 481 5.77 -5.54 12.79
CA PHE A 481 6.68 -5.35 13.93
C PHE A 481 6.99 -6.68 14.68
N PRO A 482 7.35 -7.78 13.97
CA PRO A 482 7.46 -9.11 14.56
C PRO A 482 8.53 -9.22 15.66
N GLN A 483 9.59 -8.40 15.59
CA GLN A 483 10.70 -8.46 16.55
C GLN A 483 10.40 -7.73 17.87
N ILE A 484 9.37 -6.88 17.90
CA ILE A 484 8.95 -6.16 19.10
C ILE A 484 7.53 -6.57 19.54
N LEU A 485 7.06 -7.72 19.05
CA LEU A 485 5.71 -8.23 19.29
C LEU A 485 5.44 -8.33 20.79
N ASP A 486 6.34 -8.92 21.58
CA ASP A 486 6.13 -9.11 23.02
C ASP A 486 6.03 -7.78 23.79
N GLU A 487 6.66 -6.71 23.28
CA GLU A 487 6.67 -5.39 23.90
C GLU A 487 5.44 -4.55 23.58
N ILE A 488 4.86 -4.72 22.38
CA ILE A 488 3.72 -3.92 21.94
C ILE A 488 2.41 -4.71 21.80
N SER A 489 2.44 -6.03 21.98
CA SER A 489 1.26 -6.90 22.00
C SER A 489 0.34 -6.62 23.19
N THR A 490 -0.90 -7.07 23.03
CA THR A 490 -1.99 -7.04 24.00
C THR A 490 -2.30 -8.42 24.60
N LYS A 491 -1.56 -9.48 24.22
CA LYS A 491 -1.78 -10.91 24.56
C LYS A 491 -1.78 -11.31 26.04
N ASN A 492 -1.61 -10.39 26.98
CA ASN A 492 -1.57 -10.74 28.41
C ASN A 492 -2.95 -11.18 28.96
N THR A 493 -4.03 -10.99 28.21
CA THR A 493 -5.39 -11.33 28.61
C THR A 493 -6.02 -12.28 27.60
N ASN A 494 -6.67 -13.33 28.06
CA ASN A 494 -7.35 -14.32 27.22
C ASN A 494 -8.88 -14.24 27.30
N HIS A 495 -9.43 -13.41 28.18
CA HIS A 495 -10.86 -13.24 28.27
C HIS A 495 -11.23 -11.77 28.51
N LEU A 496 -12.17 -11.26 27.72
CA LEU A 496 -12.72 -9.92 27.89
C LEU A 496 -14.19 -10.01 28.25
N LEU A 497 -14.50 -9.67 29.50
CA LEU A 497 -15.89 -9.56 29.96
C LEU A 497 -16.33 -8.10 29.83
N ILE A 498 -17.45 -7.89 29.15
CA ILE A 498 -18.03 -6.57 28.88
C ILE A 498 -19.40 -6.52 29.53
N ILE A 499 -19.60 -5.54 30.42
CA ILE A 499 -20.87 -5.31 31.09
C ILE A 499 -21.41 -3.94 30.64
N MET A 500 -22.53 -3.99 29.92
CA MET A 500 -23.28 -2.81 29.48
C MET A 500 -24.38 -2.50 30.50
N SER A 501 -24.54 -1.24 30.90
CA SER A 501 -25.65 -0.83 31.77
C SER A 501 -26.30 0.46 31.30
N GLU A 502 -27.60 0.61 31.56
CA GLU A 502 -28.34 1.84 31.32
C GLU A 502 -28.51 2.58 32.66
N SER A 503 -28.07 3.83 32.74
CA SER A 503 -28.19 4.68 33.91
C SER A 503 -29.02 5.93 33.61
N GLY A 504 -29.96 6.26 34.51
CA GLY A 504 -30.76 7.51 34.48
C GLY A 504 -32.27 7.32 34.64
N GLU A 505 -32.90 8.13 35.50
CA GLU A 505 -34.36 8.17 35.71
C GLU A 505 -35.08 9.28 34.88
N ASP A 506 -34.36 10.19 34.22
CA ASP A 506 -34.92 11.28 33.41
C ASP A 506 -34.15 11.47 32.09
N VAL A 507 -34.84 11.98 31.06
CA VAL A 507 -34.54 12.42 29.65
C VAL A 507 -33.15 12.13 29.02
N LEU A 508 -32.05 12.08 29.78
CA LEU A 508 -30.71 11.70 29.35
C LEU A 508 -30.36 10.29 29.84
N ARG A 509 -30.92 9.26 29.19
CA ARG A 509 -30.47 7.87 29.36
C ARG A 509 -28.98 7.81 29.00
N MET A 510 -28.11 7.63 29.99
CA MET A 510 -26.67 7.45 29.79
C MET A 510 -26.35 5.97 29.91
N TRP A 511 -25.86 5.39 28.83
CA TRP A 511 -25.37 4.02 28.88
C TRP A 511 -23.94 4.05 29.45
N SER A 512 -23.47 2.93 29.96
CA SER A 512 -22.05 2.77 30.30
C SER A 512 -21.60 1.37 29.91
N ILE A 513 -20.46 1.32 29.24
CA ILE A 513 -19.76 0.07 28.92
C ILE A 513 -18.54 -0.04 29.85
N ARG A 514 -18.50 -1.15 30.60
CA ARG A 514 -17.38 -1.51 31.46
C ARG A 514 -16.71 -2.75 30.91
N THR A 515 -15.39 -2.69 30.77
CA THR A 515 -14.58 -3.81 30.29
C THR A 515 -13.70 -4.33 31.42
N TYR A 516 -13.73 -5.65 31.57
CA TYR A 516 -12.98 -6.41 32.55
C TYR A 516 -12.07 -7.35 31.79
N TRP A 517 -10.79 -7.09 31.94
CA TRP A 517 -9.75 -7.86 31.28
C TRP A 517 -9.35 -8.96 32.22
N LEU A 518 -9.60 -10.20 31.81
CA LEU A 518 -9.51 -11.38 32.63
C LEU A 518 -8.40 -12.27 32.10
N GLU A 519 -7.60 -12.80 33.02
CA GLU A 519 -6.48 -13.70 32.76
C GLU A 519 -6.78 -15.08 33.36
N SER A 520 -6.61 -16.14 32.58
CA SER A 520 -6.72 -17.53 33.05
C SER A 520 -5.65 -18.43 32.43
N ASP A 521 -5.60 -19.70 32.82
CA ASP A 521 -4.72 -20.71 32.20
C ASP A 521 -5.27 -21.27 30.86
N VAL A 522 -6.37 -20.72 30.33
CA VAL A 522 -7.03 -21.19 29.10
C VAL A 522 -6.49 -20.45 27.88
N ASP A 523 -5.92 -21.15 26.89
CA ASP A 523 -5.28 -20.47 25.74
C ASP A 523 -6.25 -19.81 24.73
N ASP A 524 -7.57 -19.97 24.88
CA ASP A 524 -8.56 -19.48 23.92
C ASP A 524 -9.02 -18.04 24.25
N TRP A 525 -8.77 -17.10 23.32
CA TRP A 525 -9.31 -15.74 23.37
C TRP A 525 -10.84 -15.76 23.28
N THR A 526 -11.52 -15.14 24.24
CA THR A 526 -12.99 -15.08 24.29
C THR A 526 -13.51 -13.70 24.71
N VAL A 527 -14.61 -13.25 24.10
CA VAL A 527 -15.28 -11.99 24.42
C VAL A 527 -16.71 -12.28 24.84
N ASP A 528 -17.05 -11.99 26.09
CA ASP A 528 -18.41 -12.14 26.62
C ASP A 528 -19.02 -10.76 26.89
N CYS A 529 -20.18 -10.48 26.31
CA CYS A 529 -20.86 -9.20 26.45
C CYS A 529 -22.27 -9.40 27.01
N HIS A 530 -22.55 -8.72 28.14
CA HIS A 530 -23.78 -8.87 28.91
C HIS A 530 -24.41 -7.52 29.25
N TRP A 531 -25.73 -7.51 29.43
CA TRP A 531 -26.41 -6.44 30.16
C TRP A 531 -26.20 -6.61 31.65
N SER A 532 -26.05 -5.52 32.39
CA SER A 532 -25.96 -5.55 33.86
C SER A 532 -27.20 -6.15 34.54
N THR A 533 -28.29 -6.32 33.80
CA THR A 533 -29.52 -6.99 34.25
C THR A 533 -29.56 -8.49 33.93
N ASP A 534 -28.60 -9.01 33.17
CA ASP A 534 -28.58 -10.42 32.78
C ASP A 534 -28.25 -11.30 34.00
N PRO A 535 -28.95 -12.43 34.18
CA PRO A 535 -28.78 -13.29 35.34
C PRO A 535 -27.41 -14.00 35.38
N GLU A 536 -26.69 -13.96 34.26
CA GLU A 536 -25.38 -14.60 34.05
C GLU A 536 -24.22 -13.66 34.40
N VAL A 537 -24.49 -12.38 34.70
CA VAL A 537 -23.45 -11.41 35.07
C VAL A 537 -22.90 -11.73 36.46
N PRO A 538 -21.58 -11.93 36.60
CA PRO A 538 -20.96 -12.11 37.92
C PRO A 538 -21.05 -10.83 38.74
N GLU A 539 -20.90 -10.92 40.08
CA GLU A 539 -20.70 -9.72 40.90
C GLU A 539 -19.54 -8.90 40.32
N GLU A 540 -19.71 -7.57 40.23
CA GLU A 540 -18.77 -6.70 39.50
C GLU A 540 -17.32 -6.96 39.96
N PRO A 541 -16.43 -7.41 39.04
CA PRO A 541 -15.05 -7.69 39.37
C PRO A 541 -14.37 -6.46 39.98
N GLN A 542 -13.52 -6.67 40.98
CA GLN A 542 -12.66 -5.62 41.52
C GLN A 542 -11.24 -5.81 40.96
N SER A 543 -10.58 -4.70 40.60
CA SER A 543 -9.24 -4.76 40.03
C SER A 543 -8.28 -5.39 41.04
N GLY A 544 -7.50 -6.35 40.57
CA GLY A 544 -6.56 -7.15 41.36
C GLY A 544 -7.19 -8.29 42.17
N HIS A 545 -8.47 -8.62 41.92
CA HIS A 545 -9.15 -9.74 42.56
C HIS A 545 -9.47 -10.86 41.56
N ASP A 546 -9.46 -12.09 42.07
CA ASP A 546 -9.85 -13.27 41.30
C ASP A 546 -11.37 -13.39 41.26
N ILE A 547 -11.91 -13.77 40.10
CA ILE A 547 -13.33 -14.00 39.88
C ILE A 547 -13.55 -15.41 39.32
N THR A 548 -14.67 -16.03 39.68
CA THR A 548 -15.11 -17.26 39.01
C THR A 548 -16.22 -16.92 38.03
N TYR A 549 -15.99 -17.17 36.75
CA TYR A 549 -16.95 -16.91 35.69
C TYR A 549 -17.02 -18.11 34.73
N ASN A 550 -18.23 -18.56 34.40
CA ASN A 550 -18.47 -19.79 33.61
C ASN A 550 -17.70 -21.05 34.08
N GLY A 551 -17.40 -21.13 35.39
CA GLY A 551 -16.67 -22.25 35.99
C GLY A 551 -15.14 -22.19 35.82
N VAL A 552 -14.62 -21.08 35.29
CA VAL A 552 -13.18 -20.79 35.17
C VAL A 552 -12.82 -19.69 36.17
N GLU A 553 -11.65 -19.81 36.79
CA GLU A 553 -11.08 -18.81 37.69
C GLU A 553 -10.21 -17.85 36.88
N TYR A 554 -10.49 -16.56 37.00
CA TYR A 554 -9.81 -15.50 36.28
C TYR A 554 -9.20 -14.49 37.26
N HIS A 555 -8.01 -14.00 36.94
CA HIS A 555 -7.46 -12.80 37.57
C HIS A 555 -7.91 -11.55 36.80
N ALA A 556 -8.37 -10.50 37.50
CA ALA A 556 -8.81 -9.26 36.88
C ALA A 556 -7.78 -8.13 37.10
N PRO A 557 -6.67 -8.06 36.33
CA PRO A 557 -5.63 -7.05 36.52
C PRO A 557 -6.14 -5.62 36.30
N VAL A 558 -7.04 -5.41 35.34
CA VAL A 558 -7.45 -4.07 34.89
C VAL A 558 -8.96 -3.98 34.71
N ILE A 559 -9.52 -2.88 35.20
CA ILE A 559 -10.89 -2.46 34.92
C ILE A 559 -10.83 -1.15 34.16
N SER A 560 -11.48 -1.09 32.99
CA SER A 560 -11.66 0.15 32.25
C SER A 560 -13.13 0.57 32.24
N MET A 561 -13.36 1.87 32.42
CA MET A 561 -14.67 2.51 32.30
C MET A 561 -14.55 3.55 31.19
N GLY A 562 -15.29 3.38 30.08
CA GLY A 562 -15.22 4.38 28.99
C GLY A 562 -15.81 4.03 27.63
N GLY A 563 -16.61 2.98 27.46
CA GLY A 563 -17.03 2.58 26.11
C GLY A 563 -18.22 3.35 25.50
N ASP A 564 -18.65 4.46 26.08
CA ASP A 564 -19.68 5.32 25.45
C ASP A 564 -19.19 5.91 24.12
N GLU A 565 -17.86 6.02 23.96
CA GLU A 565 -17.20 6.53 22.76
C GLU A 565 -17.23 5.50 21.62
N ILE A 566 -17.09 4.20 21.91
CA ILE A 566 -16.99 3.12 20.90
C ILE A 566 -18.22 3.07 19.99
N LEU A 567 -19.41 3.09 20.57
CA LEU A 567 -20.66 3.06 19.79
C LEU A 567 -20.99 4.42 19.17
N ARG A 568 -20.34 5.50 19.63
CA ARG A 568 -20.34 6.76 18.87
C ARG A 568 -19.46 6.64 17.65
N THR A 569 -18.25 6.11 17.79
CA THR A 569 -17.31 5.87 16.68
C THR A 569 -17.95 4.97 15.62
N ILE A 570 -18.56 3.83 16.02
CA ILE A 570 -19.24 2.89 15.10
C ILE A 570 -20.40 3.54 14.31
N ASP A 571 -21.02 4.60 14.84
CA ASP A 571 -22.20 5.23 14.23
C ASP A 571 -21.91 6.59 13.58
N SER A 572 -20.79 7.24 13.92
CA SER A 572 -20.33 8.49 13.30
C SER A 572 -19.35 8.28 12.16
N ASP A 573 -18.51 7.24 12.24
CA ASP A 573 -17.38 7.05 11.34
C ASP A 573 -17.24 5.55 11.01
N TYR A 574 -17.35 5.21 9.74
CA TYR A 574 -17.25 3.81 9.30
C TYR A 574 -15.82 3.26 9.28
N GLU A 575 -14.81 4.01 9.76
CA GLU A 575 -13.42 3.54 9.98
C GLU A 575 -13.07 3.36 11.46
N SER A 576 -14.09 3.12 12.31
CA SER A 576 -13.97 3.14 13.76
C SER A 576 -12.89 2.21 14.32
N LEU A 577 -12.81 0.97 13.83
CA LEU A 577 -11.85 -0.01 14.35
C LEU A 577 -10.45 0.24 13.77
N LEU A 578 -10.36 0.56 12.48
CA LEU A 578 -9.10 0.87 11.83
C LEU A 578 -8.36 2.01 12.53
N ASP A 579 -9.05 3.11 12.79
CA ASP A 579 -8.44 4.27 13.47
C ASP A 579 -8.05 3.93 14.91
N ASP A 580 -8.91 3.24 15.65
CA ASP A 580 -8.62 2.83 17.03
C ASP A 580 -7.41 1.88 17.12
N VAL A 581 -7.28 0.95 16.17
CA VAL A 581 -6.13 0.04 16.06
C VAL A 581 -4.86 0.82 15.76
N HIS A 582 -4.92 1.80 14.85
CA HIS A 582 -3.79 2.66 14.51
C HIS A 582 -3.37 3.57 15.67
N ASP A 583 -4.33 4.17 16.38
CA ASP A 583 -4.07 5.03 17.52
C ASP A 583 -3.46 4.27 18.70
N GLU A 584 -3.96 3.07 18.97
CA GLU A 584 -3.36 2.17 19.97
C GLU A 584 -1.95 1.76 19.56
N LEU A 585 -1.74 1.40 18.29
CA LEU A 585 -0.43 1.03 17.77
C LEU A 585 0.55 2.20 17.91
N ILE A 586 0.14 3.43 17.55
CA ILE A 586 0.93 4.65 17.77
C ILE A 586 1.26 4.81 19.25
N ARG A 587 0.29 4.61 20.14
CA ARG A 587 0.48 4.76 21.59
C ARG A 587 1.50 3.75 22.11
N LYS A 588 1.37 2.47 21.74
CA LYS A 588 2.25 1.38 22.16
C LYS A 588 3.66 1.54 21.61
N VAL A 589 3.78 1.82 20.31
CA VAL A 589 5.05 2.11 19.66
C VAL A 589 5.73 3.34 20.25
N ARG A 590 4.97 4.40 20.57
CA ARG A 590 5.53 5.58 21.26
C ARG A 590 6.05 5.26 22.65
N THR A 591 5.34 4.43 23.43
CA THR A 591 5.82 3.96 24.73
C THR A 591 7.10 3.16 24.57
N TYR A 592 7.15 2.23 23.62
CA TYR A 592 8.35 1.47 23.28
C TYR A 592 9.53 2.41 22.96
N PHE A 593 9.34 3.36 22.04
CA PHE A 593 10.38 4.36 21.73
C PHE A 593 10.79 5.18 22.95
N HIS A 594 9.87 5.56 23.83
CA HIS A 594 10.18 6.34 25.03
C HIS A 594 11.13 5.59 25.97
N GLU A 595 10.98 4.26 26.09
CA GLU A 595 11.83 3.41 26.91
C GLU A 595 13.22 3.22 26.27
N GLN A 596 13.29 3.13 24.95
CA GLN A 596 14.55 2.90 24.22
C GLN A 596 15.37 4.17 23.98
N LYS A 597 14.74 5.33 23.77
CA LYS A 597 15.41 6.53 23.28
C LYS A 597 16.26 7.28 24.31
N VAL A 598 17.12 8.17 23.81
CA VAL A 598 17.90 9.09 24.65
C VAL A 598 17.05 10.34 24.94
N PRO A 599 17.00 10.84 26.18
CA PRO A 599 16.40 12.14 26.47
C PRO A 599 17.12 13.25 25.70
N VAL A 600 16.38 14.05 24.95
CA VAL A 600 16.90 15.19 24.18
C VAL A 600 16.43 16.51 24.79
N LYS A 601 17.25 17.56 24.69
CA LYS A 601 16.84 18.90 25.11
C LYS A 601 16.21 19.62 23.92
N HIS A 602 14.91 19.86 24.00
CA HIS A 602 14.21 20.66 22.99
C HIS A 602 14.42 22.16 23.25
N THR A 603 14.47 22.96 22.17
CA THR A 603 14.16 24.38 22.23
C THR A 603 12.69 24.51 22.58
N ASP A 604 12.37 25.18 23.69
CA ASP A 604 11.04 25.77 23.88
C ASP A 604 10.84 26.77 22.72
N ASN A 605 10.09 26.37 21.69
CA ASN A 605 9.61 27.26 20.63
C ASN A 605 8.13 27.52 20.84
#